data_AF-A0A9D1MQF6-F1
#
_entry.id   AF-A0A9D1MQF6-F1
#
_cell.length_a   1.000
_cell.length_b   1.000
_cell.length_c   1.000
_cell.angle_alpha   90.00
_cell.angle_beta   90.00
_cell.angle_gamma   90.00
#
_symmetry.space_group_name_H-M   'P 1'
#
loop_
_entity.id
_entity.type
_entity.pdbx_description
1 polymer ?
#
loop_
_entity_poly.entity_id
_entity_poly.type
_entity_poly.pdbx_seq_one_letter_code
_entity_poly.pdbx_strand_id
1 'polypeptide(L)'
;MSLLLIKNTEIISEQQNLTYNIGIENSVITYIGPTNQAIPNGFSAALVIDADNKLAVPGMVNTHTHAAMTLLRSYADDMVLMDWLENKIWPAEANLTGDDVYWGTMLAIIEMLRSGTTTFADMYFFMDRVAEAVASSGIRASLARGLIGVAPDAQEKLQENIDLFKNFHDSADGRIRVMFGPHAPYTCPIDYLKSIINTAETLGAEIHMHLAETKGEVDTCYKEHGCSPIALMNDLGMFELGTLAAHCVHVNNQDIEIMRQKKVRVAHNPQSNLKLASGIAPVPEMLQKKILVALGTDGASSNNNLDMLEEARLAALLHKNNTGDPLIIPASEALTMVTLNGAKALGFNNVGEIKVGQKADIVLYDMQSPQWYPRHNRTSLFIYAANATDADTVIVNGKILMQNKMLLTIDEERVYKEASMRGLNL
;
A
#
# COMPACT_ATOMS: atom_id res chain seq x y z
N MET A 1 -20.04 21.98 -8.17
CA MET A 1 -20.21 20.70 -7.46
C MET A 1 -20.15 19.62 -8.51
N SER A 2 -19.15 18.73 -8.47
CA SER A 2 -19.10 17.61 -9.41
C SER A 2 -20.03 16.51 -8.90
N LEU A 3 -20.83 15.97 -9.81
CA LEU A 3 -21.76 14.88 -9.53
C LEU A 3 -21.39 13.72 -10.44
N LEU A 4 -21.11 12.56 -9.85
CA LEU A 4 -20.83 11.32 -10.56
C LEU A 4 -21.80 10.25 -10.08
N LEU A 5 -22.35 9.48 -11.02
CA LEU A 5 -23.29 8.41 -10.76
C LEU A 5 -22.81 7.14 -11.45
N ILE A 6 -22.46 6.13 -10.66
CA ILE A 6 -22.20 4.77 -11.15
C ILE A 6 -23.54 4.03 -11.13
N LYS A 7 -23.96 3.48 -12.27
CA LYS A 7 -25.21 2.72 -12.39
C LYS A 7 -24.96 1.24 -12.60
N ASN A 8 -25.91 0.41 -12.16
CA ASN A 8 -25.98 -1.01 -12.50
C ASN A 8 -24.79 -1.87 -12.04
N THR A 9 -24.01 -1.41 -11.06
CA THR A 9 -22.87 -2.18 -10.56
C THR A 9 -23.30 -3.21 -9.54
N GLU A 10 -22.63 -4.35 -9.51
CA GLU A 10 -22.67 -5.24 -8.35
C GLU A 10 -21.72 -4.69 -7.27
N ILE A 11 -22.02 -4.90 -5.99
CA ILE A 11 -21.10 -4.56 -4.89
C ILE A 11 -20.77 -5.81 -4.09
N ILE A 12 -19.64 -5.80 -3.39
CA ILE A 12 -19.33 -6.86 -2.42
C ILE A 12 -20.33 -6.77 -1.26
N SER A 13 -21.28 -7.70 -1.22
CA SER A 13 -22.26 -7.83 -0.14
C SER A 13 -22.72 -9.29 0.02
N GLU A 14 -23.40 -9.58 1.13
CA GLU A 14 -24.03 -10.88 1.35
C GLU A 14 -25.22 -11.13 0.40
N GLN A 15 -25.82 -10.08 -0.17
CA GLN A 15 -26.95 -10.18 -1.07
C GLN A 15 -26.48 -10.43 -2.51
N GLN A 16 -26.73 -11.63 -3.00
CA GLN A 16 -26.33 -12.02 -4.35
C GLN A 16 -27.29 -11.47 -5.42
N ASN A 17 -26.74 -11.18 -6.60
CA ASN A 17 -27.50 -10.80 -7.81
C ASN A 17 -28.33 -9.51 -7.71
N LEU A 18 -27.97 -8.61 -6.78
CA LEU A 18 -28.50 -7.25 -6.75
C LEU A 18 -27.51 -6.28 -7.39
N THR A 19 -28.03 -5.38 -8.21
CA THR A 19 -27.27 -4.25 -8.75
C THR A 19 -27.62 -2.97 -8.00
N TYR A 20 -26.66 -2.07 -7.91
CA TYR A 20 -26.71 -0.84 -7.14
C TYR A 20 -26.35 0.36 -8.01
N ASN A 21 -26.84 1.53 -7.59
CA ASN A 21 -26.41 2.83 -8.04
C ASN A 21 -25.60 3.50 -6.92
N ILE A 22 -24.44 4.07 -7.25
CA ILE A 22 -23.57 4.79 -6.31
C ILE A 22 -23.49 6.25 -6.75
N GLY A 23 -23.96 7.15 -5.90
CA GLY A 23 -23.90 8.59 -6.10
C GLY A 23 -22.73 9.22 -5.35
N ILE A 24 -21.95 10.02 -6.06
CA ILE A 24 -20.75 10.69 -5.55
C ILE A 24 -20.91 12.21 -5.76
N GLU A 25 -20.73 12.96 -4.67
CA GLU A 25 -20.70 14.43 -4.67
C GLU A 25 -19.30 14.92 -4.31
N ASN A 26 -18.68 15.65 -5.24
CA ASN A 26 -17.28 16.08 -5.17
C ASN A 26 -16.33 14.88 -5.01
N SER A 27 -16.00 14.52 -3.77
CA SER A 27 -15.09 13.42 -3.42
C SER A 27 -15.71 12.35 -2.53
N VAL A 28 -16.98 12.49 -2.17
CA VAL A 28 -17.63 11.69 -1.13
C VAL A 28 -18.77 10.88 -1.72
N ILE A 29 -18.90 9.63 -1.28
CA ILE A 29 -20.05 8.79 -1.58
C ILE A 29 -21.23 9.32 -0.75
N THR A 30 -22.27 9.85 -1.41
CA THR A 30 -23.47 10.40 -0.74
C THR A 30 -24.70 9.51 -0.88
N TYR A 31 -24.67 8.56 -1.82
CA TYR A 31 -25.79 7.65 -2.05
C TYR A 31 -25.31 6.26 -2.47
N ILE A 32 -25.94 5.23 -1.91
CA ILE A 32 -25.87 3.84 -2.39
C ILE A 32 -27.27 3.28 -2.28
N GLY A 33 -27.84 2.79 -3.37
CA GLY A 33 -29.15 2.16 -3.35
C GLY A 33 -29.34 1.16 -4.49
N PRO A 34 -30.16 0.11 -4.30
CA PRO A 34 -30.50 -0.84 -5.35
C PRO A 34 -31.02 -0.17 -6.63
N THR A 35 -30.74 -0.74 -7.80
CA THR A 35 -31.17 -0.19 -9.10
C THR A 35 -32.68 -0.11 -9.26
N ASN A 36 -33.45 -0.92 -8.53
CA ASN A 36 -34.91 -0.87 -8.52
C ASN A 36 -35.49 0.28 -7.66
N GLN A 37 -34.64 1.07 -6.99
CA GLN A 37 -35.03 2.27 -6.25
C GLN A 37 -34.76 3.53 -7.08
N ALA A 38 -35.59 4.54 -6.88
CA ALA A 38 -35.44 5.83 -7.55
C ALA A 38 -34.13 6.50 -7.11
N ILE A 39 -33.34 6.94 -8.09
CA ILE A 39 -32.12 7.72 -7.85
C ILE A 39 -32.54 9.09 -7.31
N PRO A 40 -31.90 9.63 -6.25
CA PRO A 40 -32.24 10.94 -5.73
C PRO A 40 -32.18 12.03 -6.80
N ASN A 41 -33.15 12.95 -6.80
CA ASN A 41 -33.28 14.03 -7.80
C ASN A 41 -32.00 14.88 -7.99
N GLY A 42 -31.14 14.93 -6.98
CA GLY A 42 -29.84 15.63 -7.01
C GLY A 42 -28.87 15.13 -8.09
N PHE A 43 -29.01 13.90 -8.60
CA PHE A 43 -28.10 13.33 -9.61
C PHE A 43 -28.54 13.54 -11.06
N SER A 44 -29.53 14.40 -11.32
CA SER A 44 -30.08 14.62 -12.67
C SER A 44 -29.08 15.21 -13.69
N ALA A 45 -28.02 15.89 -13.21
CA ALA A 45 -26.97 16.48 -14.04
C ALA A 45 -25.59 15.80 -13.86
N ALA A 46 -25.58 14.57 -13.32
CA ALA A 46 -24.34 13.85 -13.05
C ALA A 46 -23.67 13.33 -14.33
N LEU A 47 -22.34 13.23 -14.30
CA LEU A 47 -21.64 12.31 -15.18
C LEU A 47 -22.08 10.89 -14.83
N VAL A 48 -22.42 10.07 -15.82
CA VAL A 48 -22.93 8.71 -15.60
C VAL A 48 -21.92 7.69 -16.11
N ILE A 49 -21.56 6.73 -15.26
CA ILE A 49 -20.83 5.51 -15.64
C ILE A 49 -21.83 4.36 -15.60
N ASP A 50 -22.02 3.68 -16.73
CA ASP A 50 -22.72 2.40 -16.74
C ASP A 50 -21.75 1.29 -16.36
N ALA A 51 -22.05 0.61 -15.27
CA ALA A 51 -21.24 -0.43 -14.67
C ALA A 51 -21.95 -1.78 -14.68
N ASP A 52 -22.87 -1.98 -15.64
CA ASP A 52 -23.42 -3.30 -15.92
C ASP A 52 -22.31 -4.33 -16.11
N ASN A 53 -22.49 -5.52 -15.53
CA ASN A 53 -21.49 -6.59 -15.47
C ASN A 53 -20.14 -6.20 -14.80
N LYS A 54 -20.11 -5.12 -14.02
CA LYS A 54 -18.93 -4.73 -13.24
C LYS A 54 -19.17 -4.81 -11.73
N LEU A 55 -18.15 -5.27 -11.00
CA LEU A 55 -18.12 -5.30 -9.55
C LEU A 55 -17.42 -4.04 -9.02
N ALA A 56 -18.13 -3.23 -8.25
CA ALA A 56 -17.53 -2.14 -7.49
C ALA A 56 -16.90 -2.67 -6.20
N VAL A 57 -15.61 -2.39 -6.05
CA VAL A 57 -14.77 -2.76 -4.89
C VAL A 57 -14.10 -1.48 -4.37
N PRO A 58 -13.93 -1.30 -3.05
CA PRO A 58 -13.05 -0.24 -2.57
C PRO A 58 -11.67 -0.38 -3.23
N GLY A 59 -11.06 0.74 -3.62
CA GLY A 59 -9.73 0.68 -4.18
C GLY A 59 -8.73 0.04 -3.21
N MET A 60 -7.85 -0.80 -3.76
CA MET A 60 -6.86 -1.51 -2.94
C MET A 60 -5.82 -0.53 -2.40
N VAL A 61 -5.30 -0.84 -1.22
CA VAL A 61 -4.33 -0.02 -0.50
C VAL A 61 -3.04 -0.82 -0.31
N ASN A 62 -2.00 -0.41 -1.01
CA ASN A 62 -0.67 -0.98 -0.87
C ASN A 62 0.06 -0.30 0.30
N THR A 63 0.25 -1.00 1.40
CA THR A 63 0.78 -0.36 2.63
C THR A 63 2.29 -0.28 2.71
N HIS A 64 3.01 -0.85 1.74
CA HIS A 64 4.47 -0.79 1.74
C HIS A 64 5.03 -1.05 0.34
N THR A 65 5.71 -0.04 -0.21
CA THR A 65 6.41 -0.11 -1.50
C THR A 65 7.72 0.69 -1.47
N HIS A 66 8.53 0.40 -2.49
CA HIS A 66 9.59 1.25 -3.00
C HIS A 66 9.30 1.54 -4.49
N ALA A 67 8.42 2.50 -4.77
CA ALA A 67 7.74 2.64 -6.05
C ALA A 67 8.71 2.84 -7.24
N ALA A 68 9.74 3.66 -7.06
CA ALA A 68 10.72 3.91 -8.12
C ALA A 68 11.63 2.71 -8.43
N MET A 69 11.65 1.67 -7.59
CA MET A 69 12.35 0.41 -7.89
C MET A 69 11.71 -0.36 -9.07
N THR A 70 10.60 0.11 -9.63
CA THR A 70 10.14 -0.36 -10.96
C THR A 70 11.18 -0.17 -12.06
N LEU A 71 12.12 0.78 -11.91
CA LEU A 71 13.29 0.93 -12.79
C LEU A 71 14.29 -0.22 -12.64
N LEU A 72 14.31 -0.86 -11.47
CA LEU A 72 15.17 -1.98 -11.10
C LEU A 72 14.39 -3.31 -11.11
N ARG A 73 13.27 -3.37 -11.82
CA ARG A 73 12.43 -4.56 -11.87
C ARG A 73 13.20 -5.74 -12.45
N SER A 74 13.27 -6.83 -11.68
CA SER A 74 14.02 -8.05 -12.06
C SER A 74 15.48 -7.77 -12.44
N TYR A 75 16.10 -6.75 -11.83
CA TYR A 75 17.49 -6.38 -12.10
C TYR A 75 18.49 -7.41 -11.53
N ALA A 76 18.21 -7.94 -10.35
CA ALA A 76 19.05 -8.93 -9.67
C ALA A 76 18.19 -9.90 -8.85
N ASP A 77 17.84 -11.04 -9.44
CA ASP A 77 17.03 -12.08 -8.78
C ASP A 77 17.92 -13.21 -8.23
N ASP A 78 17.34 -14.07 -7.37
CA ASP A 78 17.96 -15.28 -6.82
C ASP A 78 19.25 -15.04 -5.98
N MET A 79 19.22 -14.02 -5.13
CA MET A 79 20.34 -13.61 -4.25
C MET A 79 19.91 -13.54 -2.78
N VAL A 80 20.89 -13.67 -1.86
CA VAL A 80 20.67 -13.47 -0.43
C VAL A 80 20.47 -11.97 -0.15
N LEU A 81 19.51 -11.59 0.72
CA LEU A 81 19.13 -10.19 0.97
C LEU A 81 20.32 -9.23 1.13
N MET A 82 21.26 -9.51 2.03
CA MET A 82 22.38 -8.59 2.27
C MET A 82 23.33 -8.49 1.07
N ASP A 83 23.56 -9.59 0.36
CA ASP A 83 24.38 -9.61 -0.86
C ASP A 83 23.69 -8.84 -1.99
N TRP A 84 22.38 -9.00 -2.12
CA TRP A 84 21.54 -8.27 -3.05
C TRP A 84 21.55 -6.75 -2.78
N LEU A 85 21.38 -6.34 -1.51
CA LEU A 85 21.44 -4.94 -1.10
C LEU A 85 22.81 -4.33 -1.38
N GLU A 86 23.87 -4.92 -0.82
CA GLU A 86 25.22 -4.34 -0.84
C GLU A 86 25.86 -4.33 -2.22
N ASN A 87 25.67 -5.40 -3.02
CA ASN A 87 26.41 -5.58 -4.27
C ASN A 87 25.60 -5.28 -5.53
N LYS A 88 24.27 -5.07 -5.42
CA LYS A 88 23.40 -4.79 -6.59
C LYS A 88 22.56 -3.54 -6.41
N ILE A 89 21.73 -3.51 -5.38
CA ILE A 89 20.72 -2.46 -5.22
C ILE A 89 21.35 -1.13 -4.79
N TRP A 90 22.04 -1.06 -3.65
CA TRP A 90 22.62 0.20 -3.18
C TRP A 90 23.59 0.84 -4.18
N PRO A 91 24.44 0.09 -4.92
CA PRO A 91 25.25 0.65 -5.99
C PRO A 91 24.44 1.29 -7.12
N ALA A 92 23.33 0.68 -7.55
CA ALA A 92 22.46 1.23 -8.58
C ALA A 92 21.69 2.45 -8.07
N GLU A 93 21.19 2.39 -6.84
CA GLU A 93 20.43 3.48 -6.21
C GLU A 93 21.29 4.72 -5.96
N ALA A 94 22.60 4.56 -5.72
CA ALA A 94 23.53 5.68 -5.58
C ALA A 94 23.62 6.57 -6.83
N ASN A 95 23.23 6.06 -8.01
CA ASN A 95 23.20 6.81 -9.26
C ASN A 95 21.84 7.48 -9.54
N LEU A 96 20.81 7.22 -8.74
CA LEU A 96 19.47 7.77 -8.97
C LEU A 96 19.45 9.27 -8.76
N THR A 97 18.79 9.96 -9.69
CA THR A 97 18.40 11.37 -9.54
C THR A 97 16.93 11.48 -9.16
N GLY A 98 16.51 12.68 -8.70
CA GLY A 98 15.10 12.95 -8.43
C GLY A 98 14.20 12.79 -9.66
N ASP A 99 14.72 13.03 -10.87
CA ASP A 99 13.95 12.77 -12.10
C ASP A 99 13.80 11.27 -12.37
N ASP A 100 14.80 10.45 -12.01
CA ASP A 100 14.66 9.01 -12.11
C ASP A 100 13.58 8.48 -11.17
N VAL A 101 13.58 8.95 -9.93
CA VAL A 101 12.52 8.62 -8.97
C VAL A 101 11.16 9.07 -9.45
N TYR A 102 11.02 10.26 -10.04
CA TYR A 102 9.73 10.72 -10.59
C TYR A 102 9.19 9.74 -11.65
N TRP A 103 10.01 9.38 -12.65
CA TRP A 103 9.56 8.54 -13.76
C TRP A 103 9.36 7.07 -13.35
N GLY A 104 10.21 6.54 -12.46
CA GLY A 104 9.99 5.22 -11.85
C GLY A 104 8.69 5.19 -11.05
N THR A 105 8.41 6.22 -10.27
CA THR A 105 7.15 6.33 -9.52
C THR A 105 5.95 6.43 -10.46
N MET A 106 6.03 7.21 -11.53
CA MET A 106 4.95 7.29 -12.52
C MET A 106 4.67 5.93 -13.18
N LEU A 107 5.72 5.14 -13.46
CA LEU A 107 5.55 3.77 -13.95
C LEU A 107 4.83 2.88 -12.93
N ALA A 108 5.22 2.96 -11.65
CA ALA A 108 4.54 2.25 -10.57
C ALA A 108 3.06 2.66 -10.44
N ILE A 109 2.75 3.95 -10.55
CA ILE A 109 1.38 4.46 -10.48
C ILE A 109 0.54 3.95 -11.65
N ILE A 110 1.08 3.86 -12.86
CA ILE A 110 0.38 3.24 -14.00
C ILE A 110 0.02 1.79 -13.66
N GLU A 111 0.99 1.00 -13.20
CA GLU A 111 0.78 -0.41 -12.83
C GLU A 111 -0.29 -0.55 -11.73
N MET A 112 -0.18 0.26 -10.67
CA MET A 112 -1.12 0.28 -9.55
C MET A 112 -2.54 0.66 -9.97
N LEU A 113 -2.72 1.71 -10.78
CA LEU A 113 -4.04 2.09 -11.27
C LEU A 113 -4.62 1.00 -12.18
N ARG A 114 -3.80 0.39 -13.05
CA ARG A 114 -4.21 -0.70 -13.93
C ARG A 114 -4.57 -1.99 -13.18
N SER A 115 -4.04 -2.18 -11.98
CA SER A 115 -4.37 -3.31 -11.10
C SER A 115 -5.43 -2.99 -10.03
N GLY A 116 -5.94 -1.75 -9.99
CA GLY A 116 -7.01 -1.34 -9.06
C GLY A 116 -6.52 -0.92 -7.66
N THR A 117 -5.26 -0.55 -7.52
CA THR A 117 -4.71 0.13 -6.34
C THR A 117 -4.99 1.63 -6.44
N THR A 118 -5.58 2.22 -5.40
CA THR A 118 -5.91 3.65 -5.34
C THR A 118 -5.11 4.40 -4.30
N THR A 119 -4.41 3.69 -3.41
CA THR A 119 -3.60 4.25 -2.35
C THR A 119 -2.34 3.42 -2.16
N PHE A 120 -1.19 4.06 -1.98
CA PHE A 120 0.05 3.36 -1.66
C PHE A 120 0.86 4.05 -0.56
N ALA A 121 1.71 3.30 0.13
CA ALA A 121 2.71 3.84 1.04
C ALA A 121 4.09 3.61 0.45
N ASP A 122 4.87 4.68 0.36
CA ASP A 122 6.19 4.63 -0.28
C ASP A 122 7.27 5.10 0.69
N MET A 123 8.34 4.31 0.78
CA MET A 123 9.52 4.66 1.57
C MET A 123 10.74 4.68 0.65
N TYR A 124 11.16 5.85 0.18
CA TYR A 124 12.25 5.90 -0.80
C TYR A 124 13.07 7.19 -0.73
N PHE A 125 13.86 7.44 -1.78
CA PHE A 125 14.62 8.67 -2.00
C PHE A 125 13.79 9.73 -2.72
N PHE A 126 14.21 11.00 -2.66
CA PHE A 126 13.62 12.11 -3.43
C PHE A 126 12.09 12.17 -3.33
N MET A 127 11.56 12.10 -2.11
CA MET A 127 10.11 11.95 -1.87
C MET A 127 9.28 13.17 -2.24
N ASP A 128 9.91 14.34 -2.43
CA ASP A 128 9.29 15.51 -3.05
C ASP A 128 8.86 15.20 -4.50
N ARG A 129 9.70 14.48 -5.24
CA ARG A 129 9.42 14.04 -6.61
C ARG A 129 8.32 12.99 -6.66
N VAL A 130 8.30 12.08 -5.67
CA VAL A 130 7.19 11.13 -5.47
C VAL A 130 5.89 11.89 -5.18
N ALA A 131 5.93 12.89 -4.31
CA ALA A 131 4.76 13.71 -3.98
C ALA A 131 4.21 14.47 -5.20
N GLU A 132 5.08 14.97 -6.08
CA GLU A 132 4.68 15.57 -7.35
C GLU A 132 3.99 14.55 -8.29
N ALA A 133 4.53 13.34 -8.41
CA ALA A 133 3.92 12.25 -9.19
C ALA A 133 2.53 11.85 -8.63
N VAL A 134 2.38 11.81 -7.31
CA VAL A 134 1.09 11.57 -6.64
C VAL A 134 0.11 12.72 -6.91
N ALA A 135 0.57 13.96 -6.81
CA ALA A 135 -0.27 15.13 -7.04
C ALA A 135 -0.79 15.17 -8.49
N SER A 136 0.08 14.92 -9.46
CA SER A 136 -0.21 15.00 -10.91
C SER A 136 -1.09 13.84 -11.40
N SER A 137 -0.81 12.61 -10.96
CA SER A 137 -1.57 11.42 -11.35
C SER A 137 -2.98 11.36 -10.75
N GLY A 138 -3.18 11.94 -9.56
CA GLY A 138 -4.44 11.90 -8.84
C GLY A 138 -4.59 10.76 -7.83
N ILE A 139 -3.63 9.83 -7.74
CA ILE A 139 -3.65 8.71 -6.78
C ILE A 139 -3.47 9.22 -5.33
N ARG A 140 -3.76 8.40 -4.32
CA ARG A 140 -3.53 8.71 -2.89
C ARG A 140 -2.21 8.08 -2.42
N ALA A 141 -1.49 8.73 -1.49
CA ALA A 141 -0.27 8.15 -0.94
C ALA A 141 0.05 8.53 0.51
N SER A 142 0.82 7.68 1.17
CA SER A 142 1.53 7.97 2.42
C SER A 142 3.03 7.87 2.18
N LEU A 143 3.76 8.97 2.31
CA LEU A 143 5.15 9.09 1.86
C LEU A 143 6.09 9.15 3.07
N ALA A 144 7.17 8.40 3.02
CA ALA A 144 8.24 8.44 4.03
C ALA A 144 9.58 8.58 3.32
N ARG A 145 10.41 9.53 3.76
CA ARG A 145 11.79 9.59 3.26
C ARG A 145 12.57 8.47 3.94
N GLY A 146 13.20 7.58 3.17
CA GLY A 146 14.07 6.54 3.71
C GLY A 146 15.29 7.14 4.42
N LEU A 147 15.45 6.87 5.72
CA LEU A 147 16.50 7.42 6.57
C LEU A 147 17.48 6.31 6.98
N ILE A 148 18.75 6.48 6.62
CA ILE A 148 19.86 5.59 6.98
C ILE A 148 20.81 6.37 7.87
N GLY A 149 20.94 5.97 9.13
CA GLY A 149 21.70 6.72 10.14
C GLY A 149 23.21 6.53 10.07
N VAL A 150 23.66 5.47 9.40
CA VAL A 150 25.10 5.21 9.14
C VAL A 150 25.65 5.93 7.91
N ALA A 151 24.77 6.56 7.11
CA ALA A 151 25.16 7.31 5.93
C ALA A 151 25.73 8.69 6.32
N PRO A 152 26.72 9.23 5.56
CA PRO A 152 27.36 10.51 5.89
C PRO A 152 26.42 11.72 5.81
N ASP A 153 25.32 11.59 5.05
CA ASP A 153 24.29 12.61 4.81
C ASP A 153 23.03 12.43 5.68
N ALA A 154 23.07 11.56 6.70
CA ALA A 154 21.90 11.20 7.52
C ALA A 154 21.11 12.40 8.08
N GLN A 155 21.79 13.48 8.48
CA GLN A 155 21.13 14.69 9.00
C GLN A 155 20.45 15.52 7.90
N GLU A 156 21.04 15.58 6.70
CA GLU A 156 20.42 16.20 5.54
C GLU A 156 19.15 15.44 5.17
N LYS A 157 19.18 14.10 5.16
CA LYS A 157 18.02 13.28 4.81
C LYS A 157 16.91 13.34 5.86
N LEU A 158 17.26 13.49 7.13
CA LEU A 158 16.29 13.81 8.18
C LEU A 158 15.62 15.17 7.91
N GLN A 159 16.39 16.18 7.52
CA GLN A 159 15.85 17.49 7.14
C GLN A 159 14.93 17.40 5.91
N GLU A 160 15.28 16.60 4.89
CA GLU A 160 14.39 16.33 3.75
C GLU A 160 13.05 15.72 4.20
N ASN A 161 13.03 14.80 5.18
CA ASN A 161 11.78 14.24 5.68
C ASN A 161 10.94 15.28 6.43
N ILE A 162 11.59 16.18 7.19
CA ILE A 162 10.91 17.31 7.87
C ILE A 162 10.27 18.23 6.82
N ASP A 163 11.00 18.56 5.77
CA ASP A 163 10.52 19.45 4.71
C ASP A 163 9.40 18.78 3.89
N LEU A 164 9.53 17.48 3.60
CA LEU A 164 8.46 16.67 3.02
C LEU A 164 7.17 16.77 3.86
N PHE A 165 7.26 16.59 5.18
CA PHE A 165 6.11 16.67 6.07
C PHE A 165 5.46 18.05 6.02
N LYS A 166 6.25 19.11 6.19
CA LYS A 166 5.74 20.50 6.20
C LYS A 166 5.10 20.90 4.87
N ASN A 167 5.64 20.43 3.75
CA ASN A 167 5.23 20.87 2.43
C ASN A 167 4.08 20.03 1.86
N PHE A 168 3.99 18.74 2.22
CA PHE A 168 3.08 17.81 1.55
C PHE A 168 2.09 17.08 2.45
N HIS A 169 2.24 17.07 3.78
CA HIS A 169 1.26 16.44 4.66
C HIS A 169 -0.12 17.12 4.50
N ASP A 170 -1.17 16.33 4.31
CA ASP A 170 -2.55 16.75 3.99
C ASP A 170 -2.72 17.59 2.70
N SER A 171 -1.69 17.65 1.86
CA SER A 171 -1.76 18.31 0.55
C SER A 171 -2.56 17.48 -0.47
N ALA A 172 -2.68 17.99 -1.70
CA ALA A 172 -3.35 17.33 -2.82
C ALA A 172 -4.81 16.92 -2.51
N ASP A 173 -5.56 17.82 -1.85
CA ASP A 173 -6.93 17.58 -1.36
C ASP A 173 -7.02 16.49 -0.29
N GLY A 174 -6.01 16.41 0.60
CA GLY A 174 -5.89 15.39 1.65
C GLY A 174 -5.55 13.99 1.10
N ARG A 175 -4.94 13.92 -0.09
CA ARG A 175 -4.49 12.64 -0.68
C ARG A 175 -3.09 12.25 -0.28
N ILE A 176 -2.26 13.21 0.15
CA ILE A 176 -0.89 12.93 0.57
C ILE A 176 -0.80 13.01 2.08
N ARG A 177 -0.21 11.98 2.67
CA ARG A 177 0.29 12.00 4.05
C ARG A 177 1.77 11.76 4.07
N VAL A 178 2.38 12.16 5.17
CA VAL A 178 3.81 12.01 5.37
C VAL A 178 4.07 11.37 6.73
N MET A 179 4.91 10.32 6.72
CA MET A 179 5.48 9.65 7.88
C MET A 179 7.00 9.85 7.90
N PHE A 180 7.63 9.51 9.01
CA PHE A 180 9.08 9.39 9.10
C PHE A 180 9.51 7.96 8.75
N GLY A 181 10.57 7.83 7.94
CA GLY A 181 10.99 6.55 7.36
C GLY A 181 12.36 6.03 7.80
N PRO A 182 12.67 5.84 9.11
CA PRO A 182 13.86 5.09 9.49
C PRO A 182 13.84 3.73 8.80
N HIS A 183 14.94 3.39 8.11
CA HIS A 183 14.98 2.19 7.28
C HIS A 183 14.81 0.91 8.12
N ALA A 184 15.76 0.61 9.00
CA ALA A 184 15.75 -0.58 9.85
C ALA A 184 16.70 -0.40 11.06
N PRO A 185 16.59 -1.22 12.13
CA PRO A 185 17.42 -1.06 13.32
C PRO A 185 18.93 -1.17 13.03
N TYR A 186 19.32 -2.06 12.13
CA TYR A 186 20.73 -2.29 11.77
C TYR A 186 21.35 -1.18 10.90
N THR A 187 20.54 -0.27 10.35
CA THR A 187 21.01 0.89 9.57
C THR A 187 20.90 2.21 10.34
N CYS A 188 20.24 2.22 11.50
CA CYS A 188 19.89 3.41 12.24
C CYS A 188 20.37 3.29 13.69
N PRO A 189 21.54 3.87 14.03
CA PRO A 189 22.04 3.86 15.41
C PRO A 189 21.05 4.49 16.40
N ILE A 190 21.11 4.08 17.67
CA ILE A 190 20.17 4.50 18.73
C ILE A 190 20.02 6.03 18.82
N ASP A 191 21.12 6.78 18.78
CA ASP A 191 21.06 8.25 18.91
C ASP A 191 20.37 8.90 17.72
N TYR A 192 20.52 8.32 16.52
CA TYR A 192 19.80 8.77 15.33
C TYR A 192 18.32 8.42 15.41
N LEU A 193 17.96 7.22 15.85
CA LEU A 193 16.57 6.84 16.10
C LEU A 193 15.88 7.76 17.11
N LYS A 194 16.56 8.09 18.23
CA LYS A 194 16.05 9.06 19.20
C LYS A 194 15.82 10.44 18.58
N SER A 195 16.74 10.89 17.71
CA SER A 195 16.57 12.15 16.98
C SER A 195 15.32 12.11 16.10
N ILE A 196 15.12 11.04 15.34
CA ILE A 196 13.94 10.84 14.48
C ILE A 196 12.65 10.84 15.32
N ILE A 197 12.62 10.06 16.40
CA ILE A 197 11.44 9.94 17.28
C ILE A 197 11.09 11.31 17.87
N ASN A 198 12.06 12.04 18.43
CA ASN A 198 11.82 13.36 19.00
C ASN A 198 11.33 14.37 17.95
N THR A 199 11.87 14.32 16.72
CA THR A 199 11.43 15.17 15.62
C THR A 199 10.01 14.82 15.16
N ALA A 200 9.71 13.53 14.99
CA ALA A 200 8.38 13.05 14.61
C ALA A 200 7.34 13.43 15.68
N GLU A 201 7.65 13.25 16.96
CA GLU A 201 6.81 13.68 18.09
C GLU A 201 6.51 15.18 18.03
N THR A 202 7.54 16.01 17.82
CA THR A 202 7.41 17.46 17.72
C THR A 202 6.48 17.90 16.58
N LEU A 203 6.51 17.16 15.46
CA LEU A 203 5.67 17.43 14.28
C LEU A 203 4.29 16.75 14.34
N GLY A 204 4.06 15.86 15.31
CA GLY A 204 2.87 15.01 15.34
C GLY A 204 2.81 14.00 14.20
N ALA A 205 3.97 13.57 13.70
CA ALA A 205 4.10 12.63 12.59
C ALA A 205 4.21 11.18 13.07
N GLU A 206 3.65 10.26 12.28
CA GLU A 206 3.78 8.81 12.50
C GLU A 206 5.08 8.26 11.87
N ILE A 207 5.43 7.00 12.18
CA ILE A 207 6.65 6.34 11.70
C ILE A 207 6.32 5.11 10.83
N HIS A 208 7.06 4.91 9.74
CA HIS A 208 7.07 3.72 8.90
C HIS A 208 8.48 3.11 8.92
N MET A 209 8.64 1.83 9.25
CA MET A 209 9.96 1.19 9.42
C MET A 209 9.92 -0.31 9.10
N HIS A 210 10.98 -0.87 8.52
CA HIS A 210 11.16 -2.33 8.46
C HIS A 210 11.53 -2.87 9.84
N LEU A 211 10.81 -3.88 10.32
CA LEU A 211 11.04 -4.45 11.64
C LEU A 211 10.90 -5.98 11.64
N ALA A 212 11.92 -6.65 12.19
CA ALA A 212 11.98 -8.09 12.34
C ALA A 212 11.72 -8.85 11.03
N GLU A 213 12.31 -8.38 9.93
CA GLU A 213 12.16 -8.97 8.61
C GLU A 213 12.93 -10.29 8.50
N THR A 214 14.17 -10.33 9.00
CA THR A 214 15.02 -11.52 8.89
C THR A 214 15.46 -12.04 10.25
N LYS A 215 15.77 -13.33 10.30
CA LYS A 215 16.37 -13.93 11.49
C LYS A 215 17.72 -13.26 11.84
N GLY A 216 18.50 -12.89 10.83
CA GLY A 216 19.78 -12.21 11.02
C GLY A 216 19.65 -10.85 11.69
N GLU A 217 18.65 -10.05 11.31
CA GLU A 217 18.31 -8.80 11.99
C GLU A 217 18.00 -9.04 13.47
N VAL A 218 17.11 -9.99 13.76
CA VAL A 218 16.68 -10.27 15.14
C VAL A 218 17.87 -10.75 15.99
N ASP A 219 18.66 -11.69 15.47
CA ASP A 219 19.85 -12.21 16.18
C ASP A 219 20.89 -11.11 16.44
N THR A 220 21.08 -10.19 15.49
CA THR A 220 21.97 -9.02 15.65
C THR A 220 21.44 -8.07 16.72
N CYS A 221 20.14 -7.78 16.73
CA CYS A 221 19.51 -6.92 17.74
C CYS A 221 19.67 -7.50 19.15
N TYR A 222 19.48 -8.81 19.33
CA TYR A 222 19.73 -9.47 20.61
C TYR A 222 21.20 -9.40 21.04
N LYS A 223 22.12 -9.58 20.09
CA LYS A 223 23.56 -9.51 20.37
C LYS A 223 24.00 -8.11 20.82
N GLU A 224 23.46 -7.07 20.19
CA GLU A 224 23.89 -5.68 20.42
C GLU A 224 23.12 -4.97 21.54
N HIS A 225 21.84 -5.33 21.72
CA HIS A 225 20.91 -4.61 22.60
C HIS A 225 20.20 -5.51 23.61
N GLY A 226 20.40 -6.83 23.56
CA GLY A 226 19.82 -7.76 24.53
C GLY A 226 18.30 -7.98 24.39
N CYS A 227 17.68 -7.50 23.32
CA CYS A 227 16.24 -7.58 23.08
C CYS A 227 15.91 -7.73 21.58
N SER A 228 14.63 -7.94 21.26
CA SER A 228 14.15 -7.97 19.87
C SER A 228 14.07 -6.56 19.26
N PRO A 229 14.01 -6.44 17.91
CA PRO A 229 13.73 -5.16 17.25
C PRO A 229 12.48 -4.45 17.76
N ILE A 230 11.40 -5.21 17.99
CA ILE A 230 10.12 -4.68 18.50
C ILE A 230 10.27 -4.14 19.93
N ALA A 231 10.92 -4.90 20.81
CA ALA A 231 11.17 -4.45 22.18
C ALA A 231 12.07 -3.21 22.22
N LEU A 232 13.11 -3.16 21.37
CA LEU A 232 13.97 -1.99 21.25
C LEU A 232 13.19 -0.74 20.84
N MET A 233 12.36 -0.82 19.78
CA MET A 233 11.58 0.34 19.33
C MET A 233 10.56 0.79 20.38
N ASN A 234 9.97 -0.16 21.12
CA ASN A 234 9.10 0.13 22.25
C ASN A 234 9.83 0.90 23.37
N ASP A 235 11.03 0.45 23.76
CA ASP A 235 11.82 1.07 24.83
C ASP A 235 12.32 2.47 24.44
N LEU A 236 12.54 2.71 23.15
CA LEU A 236 12.85 4.04 22.60
C LEU A 236 11.63 4.96 22.52
N GLY A 237 10.42 4.48 22.79
CA GLY A 237 9.18 5.26 22.75
C GLY A 237 8.60 5.45 21.34
N MET A 238 9.13 4.77 20.32
CA MET A 238 8.70 4.91 18.92
C MET A 238 7.19 4.65 18.75
N PHE A 239 6.69 3.61 19.42
CA PHE A 239 5.30 3.18 19.25
C PHE A 239 4.27 4.10 19.94
N GLU A 240 4.70 5.15 20.66
CA GLU A 240 3.78 6.18 21.16
C GLU A 240 3.28 7.12 20.05
N LEU A 241 4.00 7.20 18.92
CA LEU A 241 3.71 8.13 17.83
C LEU A 241 2.75 7.57 16.76
N GLY A 242 2.38 6.30 16.87
CA GLY A 242 1.76 5.54 15.77
C GLY A 242 2.81 5.04 14.79
N THR A 243 2.78 3.73 14.53
CA THR A 243 3.81 3.07 13.72
C THR A 243 3.22 2.08 12.73
N LEU A 244 3.74 2.12 11.51
CA LEU A 244 3.58 1.11 10.48
C LEU A 244 4.88 0.29 10.40
N ALA A 245 4.81 -0.97 10.81
CA ALA A 245 5.93 -1.91 10.80
C ALA A 245 5.81 -2.81 9.56
N ALA A 246 6.78 -2.71 8.65
CA ALA A 246 6.85 -3.58 7.48
C ALA A 246 7.43 -4.95 7.86
N HIS A 247 6.96 -5.99 7.15
CA HIS A 247 7.35 -7.40 7.27
C HIS A 247 6.88 -8.10 8.55
N CYS A 248 7.49 -7.81 9.71
CA CYS A 248 7.21 -8.46 11.00
C CYS A 248 7.26 -10.00 10.93
N VAL A 249 8.26 -10.55 10.24
CA VAL A 249 8.37 -12.00 10.00
C VAL A 249 8.79 -12.76 11.26
N HIS A 250 9.82 -12.26 11.95
CA HIS A 250 10.44 -12.92 13.10
C HIS A 250 10.04 -12.25 14.41
N VAL A 251 8.74 -12.14 14.66
CA VAL A 251 8.21 -11.67 15.95
C VAL A 251 7.84 -12.84 16.85
N ASN A 252 8.14 -12.72 18.15
CA ASN A 252 7.74 -13.71 19.14
C ASN A 252 6.45 -13.30 19.88
N ASN A 253 5.98 -14.13 20.82
CA ASN A 253 4.75 -13.85 21.58
C ASN A 253 4.82 -12.56 22.42
N GLN A 254 6.00 -12.19 22.93
CA GLN A 254 6.20 -10.95 23.67
C GLN A 254 6.13 -9.74 22.73
N ASP A 255 6.74 -9.84 21.56
CA ASP A 255 6.68 -8.81 20.51
C ASP A 255 5.24 -8.55 20.07
N ILE A 256 4.48 -9.62 19.80
CA ILE A 256 3.05 -9.54 19.44
C ILE A 256 2.25 -8.84 20.55
N GLU A 257 2.54 -9.12 21.82
CA GLU A 257 1.85 -8.47 22.93
C GLU A 257 2.20 -6.98 23.04
N ILE A 258 3.47 -6.61 22.82
CA ILE A 258 3.90 -5.20 22.72
C ILE A 258 3.15 -4.50 21.57
N MET A 259 3.19 -5.09 20.37
CA MET A 259 2.53 -4.55 19.17
C MET A 259 1.03 -4.36 19.40
N ARG A 260 0.36 -5.31 20.06
CA ARG A 260 -1.05 -5.20 20.44
C ARG A 260 -1.31 -4.06 21.41
N GLN A 261 -0.51 -3.96 22.48
CA GLN A 261 -0.68 -2.92 23.51
C GLN A 261 -0.44 -1.52 22.94
N LYS A 262 0.59 -1.38 22.09
CA LYS A 262 0.98 -0.11 21.47
C LYS A 262 0.28 0.18 20.15
N LYS A 263 -0.63 -0.71 19.71
CA LYS A 263 -1.40 -0.56 18.46
C LYS A 263 -0.52 -0.38 17.23
N VAL A 264 0.61 -1.09 17.18
CA VAL A 264 1.46 -1.15 15.98
C VAL A 264 0.64 -1.74 14.83
N ARG A 265 0.77 -1.13 13.66
CA ARG A 265 0.08 -1.54 12.42
C ARG A 265 1.10 -2.27 11.56
N VAL A 266 0.71 -3.33 10.88
CA VAL A 266 1.64 -4.21 10.15
C VAL A 266 1.36 -4.13 8.65
N ALA A 267 2.41 -3.91 7.86
CA ALA A 267 2.40 -4.13 6.41
C ALA A 267 3.02 -5.51 6.13
N HIS A 268 2.18 -6.51 5.87
CA HIS A 268 2.64 -7.86 5.52
C HIS A 268 2.95 -7.92 4.02
N ASN A 269 4.18 -8.29 3.67
CA ASN A 269 4.69 -8.35 2.30
C ASN A 269 4.99 -9.80 1.87
N PRO A 270 3.99 -10.68 1.67
CA PRO A 270 4.24 -12.11 1.54
C PRO A 270 5.04 -12.51 0.30
N GLN A 271 4.84 -11.91 -0.88
CA GLN A 271 5.67 -12.28 -2.05
C GLN A 271 7.14 -11.92 -1.81
N SER A 272 7.42 -10.71 -1.32
CA SER A 272 8.80 -10.30 -1.00
C SER A 272 9.45 -11.21 0.05
N ASN A 273 8.75 -11.46 1.16
CA ASN A 273 9.27 -12.32 2.23
C ASN A 273 9.57 -13.75 1.73
N LEU A 274 8.78 -14.29 0.80
CA LEU A 274 9.04 -15.59 0.19
C LEU A 274 10.19 -15.54 -0.81
N LYS A 275 10.24 -14.51 -1.67
CA LYS A 275 11.28 -14.36 -2.70
C LYS A 275 12.68 -14.21 -2.11
N LEU A 276 12.80 -13.45 -1.02
CA LEU A 276 14.07 -13.24 -0.31
C LEU A 276 14.37 -14.32 0.74
N ALA A 277 13.49 -15.32 0.88
CA ALA A 277 13.55 -16.33 1.93
C ALA A 277 13.64 -15.74 3.36
N SER A 278 13.04 -14.57 3.58
CA SER A 278 12.95 -13.91 4.89
C SER A 278 12.11 -14.75 5.85
N GLY A 279 11.04 -15.38 5.38
CA GLY A 279 10.20 -16.32 6.15
C GLY A 279 8.69 -16.04 6.02
N ILE A 280 7.90 -16.56 6.96
CA ILE A 280 6.44 -16.36 7.01
C ILE A 280 6.08 -15.67 8.31
N ALA A 281 5.53 -14.45 8.22
CA ALA A 281 5.07 -13.71 9.39
C ALA A 281 3.88 -14.40 10.08
N PRO A 282 3.78 -14.39 11.42
CA PRO A 282 2.67 -15.01 12.16
C PRO A 282 1.40 -14.14 12.13
N VAL A 283 0.90 -13.88 10.92
CA VAL A 283 -0.29 -13.05 10.65
C VAL A 283 -1.55 -13.62 11.32
N PRO A 284 -1.84 -14.93 11.28
CA PRO A 284 -3.01 -15.49 11.98
C PRO A 284 -3.02 -15.14 13.47
N GLU A 285 -1.88 -15.23 14.14
CA GLU A 285 -1.70 -14.90 15.55
C GLU A 285 -1.89 -13.39 15.80
N MET A 286 -1.32 -12.54 14.93
CA MET A 286 -1.51 -11.08 14.99
C MET A 286 -2.98 -10.69 14.86
N LEU A 287 -3.68 -11.26 13.87
CA LEU A 287 -5.12 -11.02 13.62
C LEU A 287 -5.97 -11.50 14.81
N GLN A 288 -5.67 -12.68 15.37
CA GLN A 288 -6.35 -13.19 16.57
C GLN A 288 -6.19 -12.24 17.77
N LYS A 289 -5.04 -11.58 17.88
CA LYS A 289 -4.75 -10.55 18.89
C LYS A 289 -5.32 -9.17 18.55
N LYS A 290 -6.00 -9.02 17.41
CA LYS A 290 -6.59 -7.78 16.90
C LYS A 290 -5.55 -6.71 16.57
N ILE A 291 -4.33 -7.12 16.21
CA ILE A 291 -3.35 -6.23 15.58
C ILE A 291 -3.87 -5.89 14.19
N LEU A 292 -3.74 -4.62 13.79
CA LEU A 292 -4.13 -4.19 12.46
C LEU A 292 -3.08 -4.67 11.45
N VAL A 293 -3.42 -5.68 10.67
CA VAL A 293 -2.56 -6.20 9.59
C VAL A 293 -3.16 -5.81 8.24
N ALA A 294 -2.32 -5.19 7.41
CA ALA A 294 -2.57 -4.86 6.02
C ALA A 294 -1.54 -5.56 5.12
N LEU A 295 -1.64 -5.33 3.81
CA LEU A 295 -0.74 -5.92 2.82
C LEU A 295 0.09 -4.86 2.11
N GLY A 296 1.31 -5.21 1.73
CA GLY A 296 2.15 -4.41 0.84
C GLY A 296 2.86 -5.32 -0.17
N THR A 297 3.34 -4.73 -1.26
CA THR A 297 4.06 -5.49 -2.30
C THR A 297 5.56 -5.48 -2.10
N ASP A 298 6.06 -4.55 -1.27
CA ASP A 298 7.46 -4.13 -1.27
C ASP A 298 7.84 -3.52 -2.66
N GLY A 299 9.14 -3.37 -2.95
CA GLY A 299 9.66 -2.90 -4.23
C GLY A 299 9.59 -3.94 -5.36
N ALA A 300 9.51 -3.46 -6.60
CA ALA A 300 9.48 -4.32 -7.79
C ALA A 300 10.79 -5.07 -8.07
N SER A 301 11.81 -4.93 -7.23
CA SER A 301 13.06 -5.69 -7.30
C SER A 301 13.08 -6.90 -6.35
N SER A 302 12.16 -6.96 -5.38
CA SER A 302 11.99 -8.07 -4.44
C SER A 302 10.61 -8.74 -4.54
N ASN A 303 9.78 -8.39 -5.51
CA ASN A 303 8.45 -8.98 -5.74
C ASN A 303 8.34 -9.92 -6.97
N ASN A 304 8.19 -9.48 -8.23
CA ASN A 304 8.61 -8.22 -8.87
C ASN A 304 7.47 -7.46 -9.61
N ASN A 305 6.22 -7.55 -9.15
CA ASN A 305 5.09 -6.72 -9.61
C ASN A 305 4.49 -5.89 -8.46
N LEU A 306 3.54 -4.99 -8.77
CA LEU A 306 2.80 -4.19 -7.80
C LEU A 306 1.30 -4.57 -7.76
N ASP A 307 1.00 -5.87 -7.90
CA ASP A 307 -0.35 -6.41 -7.92
C ASP A 307 -0.84 -6.78 -6.50
N MET A 308 -1.63 -5.89 -5.90
CA MET A 308 -2.22 -6.10 -4.58
C MET A 308 -3.21 -7.27 -4.53
N LEU A 309 -3.81 -7.67 -5.65
CA LEU A 309 -4.72 -8.82 -5.68
C LEU A 309 -3.95 -10.13 -5.60
N GLU A 310 -2.75 -10.19 -6.20
CA GLU A 310 -1.83 -11.32 -6.00
C GLU A 310 -1.37 -11.40 -4.55
N GLU A 311 -1.00 -10.29 -3.91
CA GLU A 311 -0.63 -10.27 -2.49
C GLU A 311 -1.78 -10.75 -1.59
N ALA A 312 -3.01 -10.28 -1.85
CA ALA A 312 -4.19 -10.71 -1.10
C ALA A 312 -4.48 -12.21 -1.28
N ARG A 313 -4.37 -12.72 -2.50
CA ARG A 313 -4.54 -14.14 -2.79
C ARG A 313 -3.46 -14.98 -2.11
N LEU A 314 -2.20 -14.54 -2.21
CA LEU A 314 -1.08 -15.24 -1.59
C LEU A 314 -1.23 -15.28 -0.07
N ALA A 315 -1.51 -14.14 0.58
CA ALA A 315 -1.73 -14.10 2.02
C ALA A 315 -2.85 -15.09 2.45
N ALA A 316 -3.95 -15.13 1.70
CA ALA A 316 -5.05 -16.03 2.00
C ALA A 316 -4.67 -17.51 1.86
N LEU A 317 -3.81 -17.89 0.91
CA LEU A 317 -3.43 -19.30 0.67
C LEU A 317 -2.23 -19.75 1.53
N LEU A 318 -1.22 -18.89 1.65
CA LEU A 318 0.02 -19.13 2.39
C LEU A 318 -0.28 -19.55 3.82
N HIS A 319 -1.11 -18.79 4.52
CA HIS A 319 -1.39 -19.02 5.95
C HIS A 319 -2.25 -20.25 6.20
N LYS A 320 -3.14 -20.63 5.27
CA LYS A 320 -3.87 -21.91 5.34
C LYS A 320 -2.90 -23.09 5.31
N ASN A 321 -1.95 -23.06 4.37
CA ASN A 321 -0.96 -24.13 4.25
C ASN A 321 0.00 -24.15 5.44
N ASN A 322 0.50 -22.98 5.87
CA ASN A 322 1.44 -22.86 6.98
C ASN A 322 0.85 -23.37 8.32
N THR A 323 -0.44 -23.13 8.55
CA THR A 323 -1.13 -23.55 9.79
C THR A 323 -1.78 -24.94 9.69
N GLY A 324 -1.96 -25.46 8.48
CA GLY A 324 -2.74 -26.68 8.23
C GLY A 324 -4.26 -26.51 8.42
N ASP A 325 -4.74 -25.28 8.55
CA ASP A 325 -6.17 -24.95 8.75
C ASP A 325 -6.73 -24.18 7.54
N PRO A 326 -7.65 -24.78 6.76
CA PRO A 326 -8.25 -24.13 5.60
C PRO A 326 -9.19 -22.96 5.94
N LEU A 327 -9.52 -22.72 7.21
CA LEU A 327 -10.39 -21.65 7.66
C LEU A 327 -9.64 -20.33 7.94
N ILE A 328 -8.31 -20.37 8.00
CA ILE A 328 -7.48 -19.20 8.31
C ILE A 328 -7.46 -18.22 7.14
N ILE A 329 -7.66 -16.93 7.44
CA ILE A 329 -7.73 -15.81 6.47
C ILE A 329 -8.70 -16.13 5.32
N PRO A 330 -10.02 -16.17 5.57
CA PRO A 330 -11.00 -16.32 4.50
C PRO A 330 -10.93 -15.13 3.52
N ALA A 331 -11.52 -15.27 2.34
CA ALA A 331 -11.51 -14.21 1.32
C ALA A 331 -11.99 -12.84 1.85
N SER A 332 -12.97 -12.82 2.76
CA SER A 332 -13.44 -11.58 3.40
C SER A 332 -12.36 -10.91 4.26
N GLU A 333 -11.54 -11.68 4.96
CA GLU A 333 -10.41 -11.16 5.74
C GLU A 333 -9.33 -10.63 4.81
N ALA A 334 -8.96 -11.37 3.76
CA ALA A 334 -7.98 -10.91 2.77
C ALA A 334 -8.43 -9.62 2.06
N LEU A 335 -9.71 -9.51 1.69
CA LEU A 335 -10.29 -8.29 1.16
C LEU A 335 -10.18 -7.13 2.16
N THR A 336 -10.47 -7.39 3.43
CA THR A 336 -10.38 -6.38 4.50
C THR A 336 -8.93 -5.92 4.70
N MET A 337 -7.97 -6.84 4.69
CA MET A 337 -6.54 -6.57 4.79
C MET A 337 -6.04 -5.66 3.66
N VAL A 338 -6.50 -5.89 2.42
CA VAL A 338 -6.07 -5.15 1.22
C VAL A 338 -6.85 -3.84 0.97
N THR A 339 -7.92 -3.57 1.73
CA THR A 339 -8.75 -2.36 1.58
C THR A 339 -8.82 -1.57 2.90
N LEU A 340 -9.81 -1.85 3.74
CA LEU A 340 -10.11 -1.12 4.97
C LEU A 340 -8.94 -1.11 5.96
N ASN A 341 -8.29 -2.25 6.20
CA ASN A 341 -7.15 -2.30 7.10
C ASN A 341 -5.97 -1.53 6.50
N GLY A 342 -5.74 -1.60 5.19
CA GLY A 342 -4.72 -0.81 4.53
C GLY A 342 -4.96 0.69 4.68
N ALA A 343 -6.19 1.16 4.46
CA ALA A 343 -6.55 2.56 4.68
C ALA A 343 -6.28 2.99 6.14
N LYS A 344 -6.71 2.19 7.11
CA LYS A 344 -6.44 2.44 8.54
C LYS A 344 -4.95 2.37 8.89
N ALA A 345 -4.19 1.50 8.25
CA ALA A 345 -2.76 1.33 8.46
C ALA A 345 -1.98 2.59 8.06
N LEU A 346 -2.44 3.29 7.01
CA LEU A 346 -1.93 4.60 6.58
C LEU A 346 -2.66 5.78 7.25
N GLY A 347 -3.55 5.49 8.18
CA GLY A 347 -4.36 6.40 8.99
C GLY A 347 -5.55 7.07 8.26
N PHE A 348 -5.85 6.68 7.02
CA PHE A 348 -6.99 7.24 6.29
C PHE A 348 -8.30 6.67 6.85
N ASN A 349 -9.07 7.50 7.57
CA ASN A 349 -10.25 7.06 8.32
C ASN A 349 -11.53 6.92 7.48
N ASN A 350 -11.56 7.51 6.29
CA ASN A 350 -12.71 7.57 5.39
C ASN A 350 -12.35 7.06 3.98
N VAL A 351 -11.49 6.04 3.91
CA VAL A 351 -11.11 5.33 2.68
C VAL A 351 -11.18 3.82 2.97
N GLY A 352 -11.32 3.00 1.94
CA GLY A 352 -11.27 1.53 2.05
C GLY A 352 -12.63 0.85 2.22
N GLU A 353 -13.73 1.59 2.13
CA GLU A 353 -15.10 1.06 2.12
C GLU A 353 -15.98 1.77 1.09
N ILE A 354 -16.91 1.04 0.46
CA ILE A 354 -18.01 1.63 -0.32
C ILE A 354 -19.18 1.85 0.62
N LYS A 355 -19.19 3.02 1.27
CA LYS A 355 -20.21 3.41 2.25
C LYS A 355 -20.46 4.92 2.19
N VAL A 356 -21.70 5.35 2.45
CA VAL A 356 -22.02 6.78 2.53
C VAL A 356 -21.12 7.47 3.56
N GLY A 357 -20.54 8.61 3.18
CA GLY A 357 -19.58 9.39 3.97
C GLY A 357 -18.11 9.03 3.74
N GLN A 358 -17.82 7.92 3.06
CA GLN A 358 -16.46 7.56 2.64
C GLN A 358 -16.03 8.39 1.42
N LYS A 359 -14.72 8.55 1.23
CA LYS A 359 -14.13 9.03 -0.01
C LYS A 359 -14.43 8.05 -1.13
N ALA A 360 -14.70 8.59 -2.31
CA ALA A 360 -14.93 7.80 -3.50
C ALA A 360 -13.60 7.32 -4.10
N ASP A 361 -12.99 6.35 -3.42
CA ASP A 361 -11.86 5.54 -3.89
C ASP A 361 -12.44 4.16 -4.28
N ILE A 362 -12.89 4.05 -5.53
CA ILE A 362 -13.70 2.92 -6.04
C ILE A 362 -13.08 2.39 -7.33
N VAL A 363 -13.02 1.07 -7.46
CA VAL A 363 -12.62 0.38 -8.68
C VAL A 363 -13.77 -0.47 -9.19
N LEU A 364 -14.04 -0.39 -10.49
CA LEU A 364 -14.98 -1.25 -11.19
C LEU A 364 -14.19 -2.34 -11.91
N TYR A 365 -14.40 -3.59 -11.53
CA TYR A 365 -13.82 -4.76 -12.18
C TYR A 365 -14.79 -5.37 -13.18
N ASP A 366 -14.35 -5.59 -14.41
CA ASP A 366 -15.13 -6.27 -15.44
C ASP A 366 -15.24 -7.77 -15.13
N MET A 367 -16.47 -8.28 -15.03
CA MET A 367 -16.75 -9.68 -14.70
C MET A 367 -17.09 -10.54 -15.92
N GLN A 368 -16.68 -10.15 -17.12
CA GLN A 368 -16.93 -10.90 -18.37
C GLN A 368 -15.88 -11.98 -18.65
N SER A 369 -14.70 -11.89 -18.04
CA SER A 369 -13.64 -12.88 -18.19
C SER A 369 -14.04 -14.26 -17.61
N PRO A 370 -13.56 -15.40 -18.15
CA PRO A 370 -14.01 -16.74 -17.76
C PRO A 370 -13.90 -17.06 -16.26
N GLN A 371 -12.87 -16.53 -15.57
CA GLN A 371 -12.63 -16.75 -14.15
C GLN A 371 -13.75 -16.25 -13.23
N TRP A 372 -14.65 -15.39 -13.72
CA TRP A 372 -15.80 -14.89 -12.97
C TRP A 372 -17.02 -15.82 -13.00
N TYR A 373 -17.00 -16.88 -13.83
CA TYR A 373 -18.16 -17.74 -14.02
C TYR A 373 -17.97 -19.12 -13.39
N PRO A 374 -19.01 -19.66 -12.70
CA PRO A 374 -20.26 -18.99 -12.28
C PRO A 374 -20.08 -18.01 -11.10
N ARG A 375 -20.91 -16.96 -11.02
CA ARG A 375 -20.83 -15.89 -10.01
C ARG A 375 -21.38 -16.27 -8.62
N HIS A 376 -20.93 -17.37 -8.02
CA HIS A 376 -21.47 -17.88 -6.74
C HIS A 376 -21.21 -16.95 -5.55
N ASN A 377 -20.01 -16.41 -5.40
CA ASN A 377 -19.64 -15.53 -4.30
C ASN A 377 -18.64 -14.49 -4.80
N ARG A 378 -19.04 -13.20 -4.81
CA ARG A 378 -18.26 -12.11 -5.40
C ARG A 378 -16.95 -11.88 -4.66
N THR A 379 -16.96 -11.94 -3.32
CA THR A 379 -15.76 -11.83 -2.48
C THR A 379 -14.77 -12.97 -2.78
N SER A 380 -15.27 -14.20 -2.83
CA SER A 380 -14.45 -15.37 -3.10
C SER A 380 -13.87 -15.34 -4.51
N LEU A 381 -14.68 -14.96 -5.51
CA LEU A 381 -14.22 -14.83 -6.90
C LEU A 381 -13.17 -13.74 -7.03
N PHE A 382 -13.40 -12.58 -6.41
CA PHE A 382 -12.44 -11.48 -6.43
C PHE A 382 -11.08 -11.92 -5.89
N ILE A 383 -11.03 -12.48 -4.68
CA ILE A 383 -9.75 -12.86 -4.05
C ILE A 383 -9.11 -14.08 -4.71
N TYR A 384 -9.87 -15.15 -4.95
CA TYR A 384 -9.27 -16.43 -5.37
C TYR A 384 -9.16 -16.63 -6.88
N ALA A 385 -9.93 -15.90 -7.71
CA ALA A 385 -10.04 -16.19 -9.13
C ALA A 385 -9.82 -14.98 -10.06
N ALA A 386 -10.24 -13.78 -9.68
CA ALA A 386 -10.19 -12.60 -10.54
C ALA A 386 -8.75 -12.23 -10.95
N ASN A 387 -8.60 -11.56 -12.09
CA ASN A 387 -7.30 -11.03 -12.49
C ASN A 387 -7.29 -9.51 -12.20
N ALA A 388 -6.19 -8.96 -11.70
CA ALA A 388 -6.14 -7.53 -11.41
C ALA A 388 -6.32 -6.67 -12.68
N THR A 389 -5.94 -7.19 -13.85
CA THR A 389 -6.18 -6.55 -15.16
C THR A 389 -7.65 -6.53 -15.59
N ASP A 390 -8.54 -7.17 -14.82
CA ASP A 390 -9.99 -6.98 -14.94
C ASP A 390 -10.43 -5.60 -14.43
N ALA A 391 -9.57 -4.84 -13.72
CA ALA A 391 -9.84 -3.45 -13.35
C ALA A 391 -10.08 -2.60 -14.62
N ASP A 392 -11.28 -2.01 -14.69
CA ASP A 392 -11.76 -1.30 -15.88
C ASP A 392 -11.80 0.21 -15.65
N THR A 393 -12.35 0.63 -14.52
CA THR A 393 -12.52 2.05 -14.19
C THR A 393 -12.07 2.28 -12.76
N VAL A 394 -11.24 3.30 -12.54
CA VAL A 394 -10.64 3.62 -11.24
C VAL A 394 -10.96 5.06 -10.91
N ILE A 395 -11.57 5.25 -9.74
CA ILE A 395 -11.98 6.55 -9.21
C ILE A 395 -11.21 6.76 -7.91
N VAL A 396 -10.54 7.90 -7.76
CA VAL A 396 -9.82 8.28 -6.53
C VAL A 396 -10.27 9.66 -6.11
N ASN A 397 -10.68 9.80 -4.84
CA ASN A 397 -11.19 11.05 -4.28
C ASN A 397 -12.31 11.67 -5.17
N GLY A 398 -13.14 10.83 -5.78
CA GLY A 398 -14.23 11.21 -6.69
C GLY A 398 -13.83 11.64 -8.11
N LYS A 399 -12.54 11.55 -8.46
CA LYS A 399 -12.03 11.81 -9.83
C LYS A 399 -11.77 10.49 -10.55
N ILE A 400 -12.24 10.38 -11.79
CA ILE A 400 -11.97 9.22 -12.64
C ILE A 400 -10.53 9.33 -13.13
N LEU A 401 -9.66 8.39 -12.75
CA LEU A 401 -8.26 8.34 -13.18
C LEU A 401 -8.04 7.35 -14.31
N MET A 402 -8.84 6.28 -14.34
CA MET A 402 -8.90 5.31 -15.43
C MET A 402 -10.35 5.06 -15.80
N GLN A 403 -10.68 4.98 -17.09
CA GLN A 403 -12.00 4.59 -17.57
C GLN A 403 -11.88 3.68 -18.77
N ASN A 404 -12.59 2.55 -18.77
CA ASN A 404 -12.50 1.53 -19.83
C ASN A 404 -11.03 1.15 -20.14
N LYS A 405 -10.23 0.95 -19.08
CA LYS A 405 -8.79 0.61 -19.12
C LYS A 405 -7.87 1.69 -19.71
N MET A 406 -8.38 2.89 -19.98
CA MET A 406 -7.61 4.05 -20.45
C MET A 406 -7.33 5.01 -19.30
N LEU A 407 -6.05 5.34 -19.07
CA LEU A 407 -5.66 6.36 -18.08
C LEU A 407 -5.99 7.77 -18.60
N LEU A 408 -6.50 8.62 -17.72
CA LEU A 408 -6.97 9.97 -18.05
C LEU A 408 -6.04 11.08 -17.60
N THR A 409 -5.10 10.77 -16.70
CA THR A 409 -4.21 11.76 -16.05
C THR A 409 -2.73 11.54 -16.37
N ILE A 410 -2.39 10.47 -17.10
CA ILE A 410 -1.01 10.07 -17.35
C ILE A 410 -0.80 9.79 -18.85
N ASP A 411 0.28 10.35 -19.41
CA ASP A 411 0.78 10.00 -20.74
C ASP A 411 1.62 8.72 -20.64
N GLU A 412 1.00 7.57 -20.88
CA GLU A 412 1.62 6.25 -20.72
C GLU A 412 2.82 6.06 -21.65
N GLU A 413 2.72 6.47 -22.91
CA GLU A 413 3.80 6.31 -23.89
C GLU A 413 5.04 7.07 -23.45
N ARG A 414 4.86 8.31 -22.94
CA ARG A 414 5.95 9.08 -22.38
C ARG A 414 6.55 8.40 -21.15
N VAL A 415 5.73 7.96 -20.19
CA VAL A 415 6.24 7.29 -18.99
C VAL A 415 7.04 6.03 -19.33
N TYR A 416 6.53 5.17 -20.22
CA TYR A 416 7.24 3.96 -20.64
C TYR A 416 8.60 4.28 -21.28
N LYS A 417 8.65 5.31 -22.14
CA LYS A 417 9.90 5.74 -22.76
C LYS A 417 10.90 6.27 -21.72
N GLU A 418 10.46 7.16 -20.83
CA GLU A 418 11.33 7.80 -19.84
C GLU A 418 11.84 6.80 -18.81
N ALA A 419 10.99 5.88 -18.34
CA ALA A 419 11.36 4.83 -17.40
C ALA A 419 12.28 3.79 -18.04
N SER A 420 12.01 3.34 -19.27
CA SER A 420 12.87 2.38 -19.97
C SER A 420 14.27 2.94 -20.21
N MET A 421 14.37 4.20 -20.67
CA MET A 421 15.65 4.85 -20.88
C MET A 421 16.46 4.98 -19.58
N ARG A 422 15.81 5.28 -18.46
CA ARG A 422 16.47 5.44 -17.16
C ARG A 422 16.91 4.13 -16.57
N GLY A 423 16.01 3.14 -16.50
CA GLY A 423 16.32 1.82 -15.95
C GLY A 423 17.48 1.13 -16.67
N LEU A 424 17.62 1.32 -17.99
CA LEU A 424 18.73 0.77 -18.77
C LEU A 424 20.08 1.51 -18.59
N ASN A 425 20.07 2.70 -17.99
CA ASN A 425 21.26 3.52 -17.77
C ASN A 425 21.76 3.46 -16.31
N LEU A 426 21.10 2.71 -15.43
CA LEU A 426 21.43 2.57 -14.00
C LEU A 426 22.59 1.61 -13.72
#